data_AF-A0AAV8AMH4-F1
#
_entry.id   AF-A0AAV8AMH4-F1
#
_cell.length_a   1.000
_cell.length_b   1.000
_cell.length_c   1.000
_cell.angle_alpha   90.00
_cell.angle_beta   90.00
_cell.angle_gamma   90.00
#
_symmetry.space_group_name_H-M   'P 1'
#
loop_
_entity.id
_entity.type
_entity.pdbx_description
1 polymer ?
#
loop_
_entity_poly.entity_id
_entity_poly.type
_entity_poly.pdbx_seq_one_letter_code
_entity_poly.pdbx_strand_id
1 'polypeptide(L)'
;MSVEELESVARMFDSKAHGDQYIKDYYHQACLSKTGMQTQFCPSSVRDIAATTHTSLRVKEMHAILSCGSDVGGTRMKRPQYTRPLEKEPMFAARILVEDGFTLLLDVDDIDRFIQHTVQRNSISELRKHRQILLEWLATSLQLVDPLGSFVVCNPLNDDLVFLLIVSLPKGRELVTRYLRLIPPGTELSRVVCMAVFRHLRALFGVMASDKAVADTASKLAKTVSRCVQSFEISALSACLAAVVCSSEQPPLRPIGSSAGDGASIALKSVLDRATNLLSNPFAPARYVMSTINLWQASFDAFFTLLMNYCVSKLESILQQFYEPSAADMAKTIGREMPIELLHAILPHTNESQRKMLLDFVRRYMPGVPLSSESLLG
;
A
#
# COMPACT_ATOMS: atom_id res chain seq x y z
N MET A 1 -54.43 4.19 -2.09
CA MET A 1 -53.77 2.94 -2.47
C MET A 1 -54.85 1.95 -2.84
N SER A 2 -55.05 1.70 -4.13
CA SER A 2 -56.04 0.73 -4.61
C SER A 2 -55.46 -0.69 -4.58
N VAL A 3 -56.34 -1.70 -4.52
CA VAL A 3 -55.94 -3.12 -4.55
C VAL A 3 -55.17 -3.45 -5.85
N GLU A 4 -55.50 -2.75 -6.94
CA GLU A 4 -54.82 -2.87 -8.24
C GLU A 4 -53.39 -2.32 -8.22
N GLU A 5 -53.12 -1.25 -7.46
CA GLU A 5 -51.76 -0.73 -7.24
C GLU A 5 -50.92 -1.71 -6.41
N LEU A 6 -51.53 -2.32 -5.38
CA LEU A 6 -50.86 -3.34 -4.55
C LEU A 6 -50.57 -4.62 -5.34
N GLU A 7 -51.48 -5.07 -6.20
CA GLU A 7 -51.26 -6.22 -7.08
C GLU A 7 -50.26 -5.94 -8.20
N SER A 8 -50.18 -4.70 -8.69
CA SER A 8 -49.16 -4.27 -9.65
C SER A 8 -47.76 -4.31 -9.02
N VAL A 9 -47.64 -3.79 -7.79
CA VAL A 9 -46.39 -3.84 -7.01
C VAL A 9 -46.03 -5.30 -6.68
N ALA A 10 -46.98 -6.12 -6.24
CA ALA A 10 -46.77 -7.54 -5.98
C ALA A 10 -46.33 -8.29 -7.24
N ARG A 11 -46.96 -8.04 -8.39
CA ARG A 11 -46.54 -8.62 -9.69
C ARG A 11 -45.18 -8.14 -10.16
N MET A 12 -44.79 -6.89 -9.85
CA MET A 12 -43.43 -6.39 -10.11
C MET A 12 -42.37 -7.09 -9.24
N PHE A 13 -42.73 -7.46 -8.01
CA PHE A 13 -41.86 -8.23 -7.13
C PHE A 13 -41.83 -9.72 -7.51
N ASP A 14 -42.96 -10.32 -7.88
CA ASP A 14 -43.05 -11.70 -8.37
C ASP A 14 -42.40 -11.89 -9.74
N SER A 15 -42.47 -10.92 -10.66
CA SER A 15 -41.76 -11.02 -11.94
C SER A 15 -40.23 -10.94 -11.78
N LYS A 16 -39.75 -10.41 -10.65
CA LYS A 16 -38.34 -10.44 -10.23
C LYS A 16 -38.02 -11.59 -9.28
N ALA A 17 -39.03 -12.31 -8.80
CA ALA A 17 -38.90 -13.39 -7.86
C ALA A 17 -39.65 -14.62 -8.41
N HIS A 18 -38.96 -15.42 -9.24
CA HIS A 18 -38.70 -16.84 -8.97
C HIS A 18 -38.25 -17.60 -10.22
N GLY A 19 -36.96 -17.92 -10.22
CA GLY A 19 -36.33 -18.97 -10.99
C GLY A 19 -34.89 -19.09 -10.51
N ASP A 20 -34.59 -20.12 -9.71
CA ASP A 20 -33.23 -20.61 -9.41
C ASP A 20 -32.22 -19.68 -8.70
N GLN A 21 -32.57 -18.42 -8.42
CA GLN A 21 -31.60 -17.43 -7.93
C GLN A 21 -31.05 -17.73 -6.53
N TYR A 22 -31.86 -18.34 -5.65
CA TYR A 22 -31.43 -18.76 -4.31
C TYR A 22 -30.57 -20.04 -4.32
N ILE A 23 -30.75 -20.93 -5.31
CA ILE A 23 -29.95 -22.15 -5.45
C ILE A 23 -28.52 -21.79 -5.88
N LYS A 24 -28.39 -20.71 -6.67
CA LYS A 24 -27.12 -20.12 -7.10
C LYS A 24 -26.55 -19.10 -6.10
N ASP A 25 -27.23 -18.82 -4.99
CA ASP A 25 -26.73 -17.92 -3.96
C ASP A 25 -25.56 -18.56 -3.21
N TYR A 26 -24.55 -17.74 -2.93
CA TYR A 26 -23.33 -18.12 -2.23
C TYR A 26 -23.61 -18.64 -0.82
N TYR A 27 -24.65 -18.10 -0.17
CA TYR A 27 -25.07 -18.58 1.15
C TYR A 27 -25.56 -20.02 1.09
N HIS A 28 -26.37 -20.36 0.08
CA HIS A 28 -26.88 -21.71 -0.13
C HIS A 28 -25.74 -22.69 -0.44
N GLN A 29 -24.80 -22.33 -1.33
CA GLN A 29 -23.61 -23.15 -1.61
C GLN A 29 -22.73 -23.35 -0.37
N ALA A 30 -22.62 -22.35 0.51
CA ALA A 30 -21.87 -22.47 1.76
C ALA A 30 -22.57 -23.43 2.74
N CYS A 31 -23.91 -23.43 2.79
CA CYS A 31 -24.68 -24.38 3.58
C CYS A 31 -24.55 -25.81 3.04
N LEU A 32 -24.63 -26.00 1.72
CA LEU A 32 -24.47 -27.31 1.09
C LEU A 32 -23.06 -27.89 1.28
N SER A 33 -22.02 -27.06 1.21
CA SER A 33 -20.65 -27.51 1.48
C SER A 33 -20.43 -27.89 2.95
N LYS A 34 -21.00 -27.12 3.89
CA LYS A 34 -20.95 -27.45 5.33
C LYS A 34 -21.72 -28.72 5.69
N THR A 35 -22.82 -29.01 5.01
CA THR A 35 -23.64 -30.21 5.25
C THR A 35 -23.11 -31.45 4.50
N GLY A 36 -22.04 -31.31 3.70
CA GLY A 36 -21.46 -32.39 2.92
C GLY A 36 -22.30 -32.82 1.72
N MET A 37 -23.42 -32.13 1.45
CA MET A 37 -24.29 -32.40 0.30
C MET A 37 -23.70 -31.90 -1.02
N GLN A 38 -22.73 -31.00 -0.96
CA GLN A 38 -21.90 -30.61 -2.09
C GLN A 38 -20.44 -30.66 -1.67
N THR A 39 -19.61 -31.39 -2.43
CA THR A 39 -18.18 -31.55 -2.10
C THR A 39 -17.35 -30.30 -2.38
N GLN A 40 -17.90 -29.29 -3.07
CA GLN A 40 -17.15 -28.17 -3.64
C GLN A 40 -17.88 -26.84 -3.43
N PHE A 41 -17.17 -25.83 -2.92
CA PHE A 41 -17.67 -24.48 -2.71
C PHE A 41 -17.14 -23.55 -3.81
N CYS A 42 -17.87 -23.48 -4.93
CA CYS A 42 -17.46 -22.76 -6.15
C CYS A 42 -18.69 -22.17 -6.86
N PRO A 43 -18.61 -20.96 -7.46
CA PRO A 43 -19.74 -20.38 -8.19
C PRO A 43 -20.17 -21.24 -9.38
N SER A 44 -21.38 -21.01 -9.89
CA SER A 44 -21.90 -21.75 -11.05
C SER A 44 -21.32 -21.26 -12.39
N SER A 45 -20.86 -20.01 -12.45
CA SER A 45 -20.21 -19.40 -13.62
C SER A 45 -19.31 -18.24 -13.20
N VAL A 46 -18.26 -17.96 -13.98
CA VAL A 46 -17.45 -16.74 -13.83
C VAL A 46 -18.22 -15.56 -14.41
N ARG A 47 -18.19 -14.40 -13.74
CA ARG A 47 -18.82 -13.16 -14.22
C ARG A 47 -18.06 -12.59 -15.44
N ASP A 48 -18.79 -12.06 -16.43
CA ASP A 48 -18.19 -11.48 -17.64
C ASP A 48 -17.46 -10.14 -17.37
N ILE A 49 -16.31 -9.95 -18.04
CA ILE A 49 -15.43 -8.77 -17.96
C ILE A 49 -16.18 -7.47 -18.33
N ALA A 50 -17.22 -7.55 -19.17
CA ALA A 50 -17.99 -6.38 -19.61
C ALA A 50 -18.70 -5.66 -18.44
N ALA A 51 -19.12 -6.39 -17.40
CA ALA A 51 -19.73 -5.81 -16.20
C ALA A 51 -18.75 -4.93 -15.41
N THR A 52 -17.45 -5.13 -15.60
CA THR A 52 -16.35 -4.46 -14.91
C THR A 52 -15.97 -3.13 -15.59
N THR A 53 -16.56 -2.78 -16.74
CA THR A 53 -16.23 -1.53 -17.48
C THR A 53 -16.73 -0.24 -16.80
N HIS A 54 -17.80 -0.32 -15.99
CA HIS A 54 -18.45 0.83 -15.32
C HIS A 54 -17.52 1.66 -14.44
N THR A 55 -16.47 1.03 -13.96
CA THR A 55 -15.53 1.52 -12.96
C THR A 55 -14.42 2.36 -13.58
N SER A 56 -14.01 2.03 -14.82
CA SER A 56 -13.04 2.85 -15.56
C SER A 56 -13.63 4.20 -15.97
N LEU A 57 -14.94 4.26 -16.20
CA LEU A 57 -15.68 5.51 -16.42
C LEU A 57 -15.72 6.37 -15.14
N ARG A 58 -15.96 5.75 -13.98
CA ARG A 58 -15.98 6.43 -12.68
C ARG A 58 -14.62 7.02 -12.26
N VAL A 59 -13.51 6.34 -12.59
CA VAL A 59 -12.15 6.85 -12.34
C VAL A 59 -11.86 8.12 -13.16
N LYS A 60 -12.30 8.16 -14.43
CA LYS A 60 -12.17 9.36 -15.28
C LYS A 60 -12.99 10.53 -14.75
N GLU A 61 -14.21 10.27 -14.28
CA GLU A 61 -15.06 11.28 -13.62
C GLU A 61 -14.41 11.81 -12.35
N MET A 62 -13.81 10.94 -11.53
CA MET A 62 -13.12 11.36 -10.31
C MET A 62 -11.88 12.20 -10.59
N HIS A 63 -11.07 11.83 -11.58
CA HIS A 63 -9.93 12.64 -12.00
C HIS A 63 -10.39 14.04 -12.47
N ALA A 64 -11.47 14.13 -13.24
CA ALA A 64 -12.05 15.41 -13.65
C ALA A 64 -12.52 16.26 -12.45
N ILE A 65 -13.12 15.63 -11.43
CA ILE A 65 -13.52 16.32 -10.18
C ILE A 65 -12.31 16.88 -9.42
N LEU A 66 -11.21 16.12 -9.38
CA LEU A 66 -9.98 16.52 -8.67
C LEU A 66 -9.20 17.62 -9.41
N SER A 67 -9.12 17.55 -10.75
CA SER A 67 -8.43 18.56 -11.56
C SER A 67 -9.14 19.92 -11.59
N CYS A 68 -10.48 19.95 -11.46
CA CYS A 68 -11.26 21.21 -11.45
C CYS A 68 -11.16 22.01 -10.14
N GLY A 69 -10.43 21.52 -9.13
CA GLY A 69 -10.21 22.22 -7.86
C GLY A 69 -9.04 23.23 -7.87
N SER A 70 -8.23 23.25 -8.93
CA SER A 70 -6.94 23.95 -8.97
C SER A 70 -6.92 25.25 -9.81
N ASP A 71 -8.07 25.86 -10.08
CA ASP A 71 -8.12 27.18 -10.76
C ASP A 71 -7.69 28.31 -9.80
N VAL A 72 -6.38 28.52 -9.72
CA VAL A 72 -5.77 29.76 -9.23
C VAL A 72 -5.55 30.68 -10.43
N GLY A 73 -6.51 31.58 -10.69
CA GLY A 73 -6.38 32.57 -11.75
C GLY A 73 -7.66 33.38 -11.94
N GLY A 74 -7.69 34.59 -11.40
CA GLY A 74 -8.90 35.37 -11.16
C GLY A 74 -9.79 35.67 -12.38
N THR A 75 -11.10 35.65 -12.17
CA THR A 75 -11.96 36.85 -12.26
C THR A 75 -13.20 36.61 -11.41
N ARG A 76 -13.43 37.52 -10.47
CA ARG A 76 -14.52 37.50 -9.49
C ARG A 76 -15.89 37.63 -10.20
N MET A 77 -16.61 36.51 -10.33
CA MET A 77 -18.07 36.52 -10.45
C MET A 77 -18.63 35.67 -9.31
N LYS A 78 -19.28 36.34 -8.36
CA LYS A 78 -20.06 35.69 -7.29
C LYS A 78 -21.19 34.90 -7.95
N ARG A 79 -20.98 33.61 -8.23
CA ARG A 79 -22.09 32.68 -8.50
C ARG A 79 -22.65 32.19 -7.16
N PRO A 80 -23.98 31.96 -7.06
CA PRO A 80 -24.61 31.53 -5.81
C PRO A 80 -24.02 30.20 -5.38
N GLN A 81 -23.91 29.98 -4.07
CA GLN A 81 -23.60 28.68 -3.46
C GLN A 81 -24.67 27.66 -3.87
N TYR A 82 -24.50 27.06 -5.05
CA TYR A 82 -25.21 25.85 -5.43
C TYR A 82 -24.43 24.66 -4.88
N THR A 83 -25.08 23.95 -3.98
CA THR A 83 -24.74 22.63 -3.44
C THR A 83 -24.19 21.73 -4.57
N ARG A 84 -22.92 21.35 -4.50
CA ARG A 84 -22.42 20.25 -5.34
C ARG A 84 -23.25 19.00 -5.00
N PRO A 85 -23.80 18.27 -6.00
CA PRO A 85 -24.45 16.99 -5.73
C PRO A 85 -23.49 16.06 -4.98
N LEU A 86 -23.99 15.29 -4.01
CA LEU A 86 -23.19 14.35 -3.21
C LEU A 86 -22.39 13.37 -4.09
N GLU A 87 -22.94 13.03 -5.26
CA GLU A 87 -22.34 12.19 -6.30
C GLU A 87 -21.04 12.76 -6.88
N LYS A 88 -20.82 14.08 -6.74
CA LYS A 88 -19.58 14.77 -7.18
C LYS A 88 -18.60 14.99 -6.04
N GLU A 89 -18.82 14.41 -4.86
CA GLU A 89 -17.86 14.48 -3.76
C GLU A 89 -16.74 13.45 -3.94
N PRO A 90 -15.46 13.85 -3.85
CA PRO A 90 -14.33 12.96 -4.09
C PRO A 90 -14.27 11.81 -3.07
N MET A 91 -14.73 12.04 -1.83
CA MET A 91 -14.80 11.00 -0.80
C MET A 91 -15.90 9.97 -1.07
N PHE A 92 -17.02 10.39 -1.66
CA PHE A 92 -18.07 9.47 -2.07
C PHE A 92 -17.60 8.60 -3.24
N ALA A 93 -16.96 9.21 -4.24
CA ALA A 93 -16.33 8.48 -5.34
C ALA A 93 -15.28 7.47 -4.84
N ALA A 94 -14.42 7.87 -3.90
CA ALA A 94 -13.43 6.96 -3.29
C ALA A 94 -14.10 5.76 -2.60
N ARG A 95 -15.22 5.95 -1.90
CA ARG A 95 -15.98 4.84 -1.28
C ARG A 95 -16.54 3.89 -2.33
N ILE A 96 -17.11 4.42 -3.41
CA ILE A 96 -17.60 3.61 -4.54
C ILE A 96 -16.46 2.78 -5.12
N LEU A 97 -15.31 3.39 -5.43
CA LEU A 97 -14.15 2.67 -5.96
C LEU A 97 -13.63 1.60 -5.00
N VAL A 98 -13.71 1.83 -3.69
CA VAL A 98 -13.37 0.81 -2.70
C VAL A 98 -14.31 -0.40 -2.80
N GLU A 99 -15.62 -0.19 -2.87
CA GLU A 99 -16.59 -1.29 -3.01
C GLU A 99 -16.45 -2.02 -4.36
N ASP A 100 -16.27 -1.26 -5.44
CA ASP A 100 -16.06 -1.84 -6.76
C ASP A 100 -14.75 -2.66 -6.79
N GLY A 101 -13.69 -2.18 -6.11
CA GLY A 101 -12.44 -2.91 -5.93
C GLY A 101 -12.60 -4.20 -5.14
N PHE A 102 -13.38 -4.20 -4.05
CA PHE A 102 -13.69 -5.43 -3.31
C PHE A 102 -14.48 -6.42 -4.15
N THR A 103 -15.44 -5.94 -4.92
CA THR A 103 -16.22 -6.77 -5.84
C THR A 103 -15.31 -7.49 -6.83
N LEU A 104 -14.33 -6.79 -7.39
CA LEU A 104 -13.33 -7.41 -8.26
C LEU A 104 -12.45 -8.44 -7.54
N LEU A 105 -11.99 -8.15 -6.32
CA LEU A 105 -11.18 -9.11 -5.57
C LEU A 105 -11.96 -10.39 -5.23
N LEU A 106 -13.28 -10.29 -5.04
CA LEU A 106 -14.15 -11.45 -4.90
C LEU A 106 -14.23 -12.26 -6.21
N ASP A 107 -14.33 -11.59 -7.36
CA ASP A 107 -14.30 -12.26 -8.66
C ASP A 107 -12.95 -12.98 -8.90
N VAL A 108 -11.83 -12.41 -8.43
CA VAL A 108 -10.50 -13.07 -8.42
C VAL A 108 -10.50 -14.32 -7.53
N ASP A 109 -11.03 -14.23 -6.31
CA ASP A 109 -11.13 -15.37 -5.39
C ASP A 109 -11.98 -16.49 -5.99
N ASP A 110 -13.08 -16.14 -6.66
CA ASP A 110 -13.96 -17.07 -7.34
C ASP A 110 -13.25 -17.77 -8.50
N ILE A 111 -12.47 -17.04 -9.32
CA ILE A 111 -11.62 -17.62 -10.36
C ILE A 111 -10.58 -18.58 -9.76
N ASP A 112 -9.95 -18.22 -8.64
CA ASP A 112 -8.98 -19.07 -7.97
C ASP A 112 -9.61 -20.41 -7.52
N ARG A 113 -10.88 -20.38 -7.08
CA ARG A 113 -11.64 -21.61 -6.79
C ARG A 113 -12.00 -22.39 -8.05
N PHE A 114 -12.40 -21.72 -9.13
CA PHE A 114 -12.64 -22.40 -10.41
C PHE A 114 -11.40 -23.12 -10.93
N ILE A 115 -10.23 -22.50 -10.84
CA ILE A 115 -8.96 -23.10 -11.28
C ILE A 115 -8.67 -24.40 -10.51
N GLN A 116 -8.99 -24.45 -9.21
CA GLN A 116 -8.78 -25.66 -8.39
C GLN A 116 -9.64 -26.85 -8.84
N HIS A 117 -10.80 -26.59 -9.44
CA HIS A 117 -11.77 -27.62 -9.82
C HIS A 117 -11.84 -27.88 -11.33
N THR A 118 -11.17 -27.08 -12.15
CA THR A 118 -11.18 -27.22 -13.61
C THR A 118 -10.21 -28.31 -14.05
N VAL A 119 -10.70 -29.30 -14.82
CA VAL A 119 -9.86 -30.41 -15.34
C VAL A 119 -9.19 -30.07 -16.68
N GLN A 120 -9.81 -29.21 -17.50
CA GLN A 120 -9.33 -28.92 -18.85
C GLN A 120 -8.25 -27.83 -18.86
N ARG A 121 -7.07 -28.11 -19.44
CA ARG A 121 -5.93 -27.19 -19.43
C ARG A 121 -6.19 -25.87 -20.17
N ASN A 122 -6.89 -25.90 -21.30
CA ASN A 122 -7.17 -24.70 -22.12
C ASN A 122 -8.08 -23.69 -21.39
N SER A 123 -9.06 -24.16 -20.61
CA SER A 123 -9.87 -23.29 -19.76
C SER A 123 -9.06 -22.70 -18.60
N ILE A 124 -8.10 -23.45 -18.03
CA ILE A 124 -7.26 -22.94 -16.94
C ILE A 124 -6.40 -21.77 -17.41
N SER A 125 -5.83 -21.83 -18.63
CA SER A 125 -5.06 -20.70 -19.17
C SER A 125 -5.92 -19.46 -19.38
N GLU A 126 -7.15 -19.60 -19.87
CA GLU A 126 -8.07 -18.46 -20.02
C GLU A 126 -8.50 -17.89 -18.67
N LEU A 127 -8.78 -18.74 -17.68
CA LEU A 127 -9.08 -18.30 -16.30
C LEU A 127 -7.91 -17.54 -15.67
N ARG A 128 -6.66 -18.00 -15.88
CA ARG A 128 -5.46 -17.29 -15.38
C ARG A 128 -5.26 -15.94 -16.06
N LYS A 129 -5.51 -15.85 -17.38
CA LYS A 129 -5.49 -14.56 -18.11
C LYS A 129 -6.56 -13.62 -17.56
N HIS A 130 -7.79 -14.11 -17.39
CA HIS A 130 -8.88 -13.32 -16.82
C HIS A 130 -8.53 -12.82 -15.41
N ARG A 131 -8.03 -13.70 -14.53
CA ARG A 131 -7.53 -13.33 -13.20
C ARG A 131 -6.49 -12.21 -13.26
N GLN A 132 -5.53 -12.29 -14.18
CA GLN A 132 -4.48 -11.30 -14.34
C GLN A 132 -5.05 -9.95 -14.81
N ILE A 133 -5.95 -9.96 -15.79
CA ILE A 133 -6.62 -8.74 -16.30
C ILE A 133 -7.37 -8.02 -15.17
N LEU A 134 -8.07 -8.75 -14.31
CA LEU A 134 -8.77 -8.15 -13.16
C LEU A 134 -7.80 -7.44 -12.22
N LEU A 135 -6.68 -8.09 -11.87
CA LEU A 135 -5.66 -7.49 -10.99
C LEU A 135 -5.03 -6.24 -11.63
N GLU A 136 -4.63 -6.29 -12.90
CA GLU A 136 -4.09 -5.13 -13.63
C GLU A 136 -5.09 -3.98 -13.74
N TRP A 137 -6.36 -4.32 -13.95
CA TRP A 137 -7.42 -3.35 -14.05
C TRP A 137 -7.73 -2.69 -12.68
N LEU A 138 -7.59 -3.41 -11.57
CA LEU A 138 -7.63 -2.80 -10.24
C LEU A 138 -6.47 -1.82 -10.03
N ALA A 139 -5.25 -2.17 -10.46
CA ALA A 139 -4.11 -1.26 -10.43
C ALA A 139 -4.39 0.03 -11.23
N THR A 140 -5.00 -0.12 -12.41
CA THR A 140 -5.39 1.02 -13.26
C THR A 140 -6.47 1.87 -12.59
N SER A 141 -7.44 1.25 -11.92
CA SER A 141 -8.50 1.96 -11.17
C SER A 141 -7.95 2.76 -10.00
N LEU A 142 -6.93 2.22 -9.33
CA LEU A 142 -6.18 2.89 -8.27
C LEU A 142 -5.17 3.93 -8.79
N GLN A 143 -5.04 4.09 -10.13
CA GLN A 143 -4.07 4.95 -10.81
C GLN A 143 -2.62 4.69 -10.37
N LEU A 144 -2.26 3.43 -10.17
CA LEU A 144 -0.90 3.07 -9.78
C LEU A 144 0.02 3.14 -10.99
N VAL A 145 0.80 4.21 -11.08
CA VAL A 145 1.77 4.42 -12.16
C VAL A 145 3.12 3.83 -11.77
N ASP A 146 3.74 3.07 -12.69
CA ASP A 146 5.14 2.70 -12.58
C ASP A 146 6.04 3.83 -13.10
N PRO A 147 6.76 4.57 -12.24
CA PRO A 147 7.66 5.63 -12.69
C PRO A 147 8.90 5.07 -13.41
N LEU A 148 9.12 3.74 -13.38
CA LEU A 148 10.23 3.07 -14.06
C LEU A 148 9.83 2.44 -15.42
N GLY A 149 8.55 2.54 -15.80
CA GLY A 149 8.02 2.11 -17.09
C GLY A 149 8.33 3.13 -18.19
N SER A 150 8.69 2.62 -19.37
CA SER A 150 9.05 3.37 -20.59
C SER A 150 8.21 4.63 -20.88
N PHE A 151 8.89 5.78 -20.99
CA PHE A 151 8.53 7.02 -21.70
C PHE A 151 7.08 7.53 -21.60
N VAL A 152 6.66 7.94 -20.41
CA VAL A 152 5.76 9.10 -20.32
C VAL A 152 6.31 10.03 -19.27
N VAL A 153 6.68 11.25 -19.69
CA VAL A 153 6.96 12.37 -18.81
C VAL A 153 5.64 12.74 -18.12
N CYS A 154 5.29 12.00 -17.06
CA CYS A 154 4.19 12.35 -16.19
C CYS A 154 4.75 13.07 -14.97
N ASN A 155 4.21 14.24 -14.66
CA ASN A 155 4.50 14.96 -13.42
C ASN A 155 4.10 14.06 -12.23
N PRO A 156 5.05 13.48 -11.48
CA PRO A 156 4.79 12.44 -10.49
C PRO A 156 4.05 12.93 -9.22
N LEU A 157 3.63 14.20 -9.20
CA LEU A 157 3.11 14.90 -8.03
C LEU A 157 1.57 14.95 -7.95
N ASN A 158 0.85 14.75 -9.06
CA ASN A 158 -0.63 14.79 -9.09
C ASN A 158 -1.29 13.44 -9.42
N ASP A 159 -0.52 12.42 -9.80
CA ASP A 159 -1.07 11.16 -10.33
C ASP A 159 -1.56 10.20 -9.22
N ASP A 160 -1.15 10.41 -7.97
CA ASP A 160 -1.51 9.51 -6.85
C ASP A 160 -2.70 10.02 -6.00
N LEU A 161 -3.37 11.09 -6.41
CA LEU A 161 -4.48 11.67 -5.64
C LEU A 161 -5.59 10.64 -5.40
N VAL A 162 -5.86 9.80 -6.39
CA VAL A 162 -6.84 8.71 -6.29
C VAL A 162 -6.42 7.69 -5.24
N PHE A 163 -5.17 7.23 -5.30
CA PHE A 163 -4.62 6.31 -4.32
C PHE A 163 -4.68 6.90 -2.90
N LEU A 164 -4.24 8.16 -2.73
CA LEU A 164 -4.28 8.88 -1.46
C LEU A 164 -5.70 9.00 -0.88
N LEU A 165 -6.69 9.31 -1.72
CA LEU A 165 -8.10 9.37 -1.31
C LEU A 165 -8.60 7.99 -0.85
N ILE A 166 -8.26 6.94 -1.57
CA ILE A 166 -8.67 5.57 -1.23
C ILE A 166 -8.05 5.13 0.10
N VAL A 167 -6.74 5.34 0.28
CA VAL A 167 -6.04 4.89 1.50
C VAL A 167 -6.32 5.77 2.73
N SER A 168 -6.93 6.95 2.54
CA SER A 168 -7.47 7.74 3.65
C SER A 168 -8.60 6.98 4.38
N LEU A 169 -9.34 6.13 3.66
CA LEU A 169 -10.42 5.30 4.20
C LEU A 169 -9.85 4.02 4.84
N PRO A 170 -10.30 3.61 6.04
CA PRO A 170 -9.88 2.35 6.65
C PRO A 170 -10.15 1.13 5.75
N LYS A 171 -11.31 1.12 5.09
CA LYS A 171 -11.69 0.05 4.15
C LYS A 171 -10.83 0.05 2.88
N GLY A 172 -10.33 1.21 2.45
CA GLY A 172 -9.36 1.31 1.35
C GLY A 172 -7.99 0.74 1.71
N ARG A 173 -7.52 0.91 2.95
CA ARG A 173 -6.30 0.23 3.43
C ARG A 173 -6.46 -1.30 3.49
N GLU A 174 -7.65 -1.78 3.87
CA GLU A 174 -7.97 -3.21 3.82
C GLU A 174 -8.05 -3.72 2.37
N LEU A 175 -8.59 -2.93 1.43
CA LEU A 175 -8.59 -3.26 0.00
C LEU A 175 -7.16 -3.48 -0.51
N VAL A 176 -6.24 -2.55 -0.24
CA VAL A 176 -4.82 -2.68 -0.63
C VAL A 176 -4.18 -3.91 0.03
N THR A 177 -4.51 -4.17 1.30
CA THR A 177 -4.02 -5.35 2.03
C THR A 177 -4.48 -6.64 1.38
N ARG A 178 -5.76 -6.76 1.01
CA ARG A 178 -6.30 -7.95 0.33
C ARG A 178 -5.73 -8.07 -1.09
N TYR A 179 -5.61 -6.96 -1.80
CA TYR A 179 -5.04 -6.93 -3.16
C TYR A 179 -3.62 -7.48 -3.16
N LEU A 180 -2.73 -7.00 -2.28
CA LEU A 180 -1.35 -7.50 -2.14
C LEU A 180 -1.27 -8.99 -1.78
N ARG A 181 -2.29 -9.58 -1.15
CA ARG A 181 -2.33 -11.03 -0.87
C ARG A 181 -2.71 -11.87 -2.08
N LEU A 182 -3.46 -11.30 -3.02
CA LEU A 182 -3.95 -11.98 -4.22
C LEU A 182 -3.00 -11.83 -5.42
N ILE A 183 -2.20 -10.77 -5.45
CA ILE A 183 -1.16 -10.61 -6.48
C ILE A 183 -0.08 -11.69 -6.26
N PRO A 184 0.37 -12.38 -7.33
CA PRO A 184 1.50 -13.30 -7.21
C PRO A 184 2.77 -12.55 -6.75
N PRO A 185 3.49 -13.05 -5.73
CA PRO A 185 4.67 -12.39 -5.20
C PRO A 185 5.79 -12.31 -6.24
N GLY A 186 6.57 -11.23 -6.22
CA GLY A 186 7.72 -11.01 -7.11
C GLY A 186 7.35 -10.55 -8.53
N THR A 187 6.06 -10.31 -8.80
CA THR A 187 5.60 -9.77 -10.08
C THR A 187 5.78 -8.26 -10.18
N GLU A 188 5.81 -7.77 -11.41
CA GLU A 188 5.83 -6.34 -11.69
C GLU A 188 4.67 -5.60 -11.02
N LEU A 189 3.47 -6.18 -11.07
CA LEU A 189 2.29 -5.62 -10.44
C LEU A 189 2.47 -5.46 -8.93
N SER A 190 3.03 -6.47 -8.26
CA SER A 190 3.32 -6.38 -6.83
C SER A 190 4.35 -5.29 -6.51
N ARG A 191 5.35 -5.10 -7.39
CA ARG A 191 6.33 -4.01 -7.28
C ARG A 191 5.65 -2.65 -7.38
N VAL A 192 4.79 -2.42 -8.37
CA VAL A 192 4.08 -1.15 -8.57
C VAL A 192 3.21 -0.81 -7.36
N VAL A 193 2.46 -1.77 -6.83
CA VAL A 193 1.63 -1.56 -5.63
C VAL A 193 2.48 -1.26 -4.40
N CYS A 194 3.57 -2.01 -4.19
CA CYS A 194 4.50 -1.73 -3.10
C CYS A 194 5.14 -0.34 -3.25
N MET A 195 5.55 0.08 -4.44
CA MET A 195 6.11 1.41 -4.67
C MET A 195 5.13 2.52 -4.30
N ALA A 196 3.85 2.39 -4.65
CA ALA A 196 2.82 3.34 -4.23
C ALA A 196 2.68 3.39 -2.70
N VAL A 197 2.72 2.23 -2.02
CA VAL A 197 2.73 2.17 -0.55
C VAL A 197 3.96 2.88 0.03
N PHE A 198 5.15 2.61 -0.51
CA PHE A 198 6.41 3.22 -0.05
C PHE A 198 6.49 4.72 -0.34
N ARG A 199 5.89 5.19 -1.43
CA ARG A 199 5.76 6.62 -1.72
C ARG A 199 4.84 7.34 -0.73
N HIS A 200 3.83 6.65 -0.18
CA HIS A 200 2.81 7.26 0.67
C HIS A 200 2.79 6.75 2.12
N LEU A 201 3.98 6.42 2.67
CA LEU A 201 4.12 5.91 4.04
C LEU A 201 3.54 6.87 5.10
N ARG A 202 3.62 8.19 4.88
CA ARG A 202 3.06 9.20 5.80
C ARG A 202 1.54 9.14 5.83
N ALA A 203 0.88 9.06 4.69
CA ALA A 203 -0.58 8.90 4.62
C ALA A 203 -1.06 7.58 5.24
N LEU A 204 -0.30 6.49 5.03
CA LEU A 204 -0.67 5.15 5.47
C LEU A 204 -0.40 4.87 6.96
N PHE A 205 0.73 5.36 7.48
CA PHE A 205 1.23 5.00 8.81
C PHE A 205 1.47 6.22 9.72
N GLY A 206 1.24 7.44 9.21
CA GLY A 206 1.51 8.68 9.95
C GLY A 206 0.41 9.08 10.91
N VAL A 207 -0.81 8.59 10.72
CA VAL A 207 -1.96 8.92 11.57
C VAL A 207 -1.84 8.17 12.90
N MET A 208 -1.89 8.91 14.01
CA MET A 208 -1.99 8.30 15.34
C MET A 208 -3.37 7.66 15.48
N ALA A 209 -3.40 6.34 15.50
CA ALA A 209 -4.64 5.59 15.64
C ALA A 209 -5.11 5.64 17.11
N SER A 210 -6.11 6.48 17.40
CA SER A 210 -6.83 6.43 18.69
C SER A 210 -7.69 5.16 18.80
N ASP A 211 -8.18 4.67 17.65
CA ASP A 211 -8.96 3.44 17.54
C ASP A 211 -8.08 2.22 17.23
N LYS A 212 -8.23 1.16 18.03
CA LYS A 212 -7.57 -0.14 17.85
C LYS A 212 -7.82 -0.73 16.47
N ALA A 213 -9.03 -0.57 15.90
CA ALA A 213 -9.34 -1.12 14.58
C ALA A 213 -8.47 -0.50 13.47
N VAL A 214 -8.22 0.81 13.56
CA VAL A 214 -7.36 1.53 12.60
C VAL A 214 -5.90 1.10 12.75
N ALA A 215 -5.42 0.93 14.00
CA ALA A 215 -4.08 0.43 14.28
C ALA A 215 -3.89 -1.01 13.75
N ASP A 216 -4.88 -1.88 13.95
CA ASP A 216 -4.86 -3.26 13.47
C ASP A 216 -4.80 -3.33 11.94
N THR A 217 -5.57 -2.49 11.23
CA THR A 217 -5.51 -2.40 9.76
C THR A 217 -4.14 -1.93 9.28
N ALA A 218 -3.56 -0.90 9.91
CA ALA A 218 -2.22 -0.43 9.57
C ALA A 218 -1.16 -1.51 9.81
N SER A 219 -1.21 -2.22 10.95
CA SER A 219 -0.31 -3.33 11.25
C SER A 219 -0.45 -4.49 10.25
N LYS A 220 -1.68 -4.85 9.86
CA LYS A 220 -1.95 -5.88 8.85
C LYS A 220 -1.38 -5.49 7.48
N LEU A 221 -1.52 -4.23 7.08
CA LEU A 221 -0.97 -3.71 5.83
C LEU A 221 0.56 -3.78 5.85
N ALA A 222 1.20 -3.25 6.90
CA ALA A 222 2.66 -3.28 7.06
C ALA A 222 3.20 -4.72 6.97
N LYS A 223 2.62 -5.67 7.71
CA LYS A 223 3.00 -7.10 7.65
C LYS A 223 2.82 -7.71 6.27
N THR A 224 1.77 -7.32 5.55
CA THR A 224 1.48 -7.84 4.21
C THR A 224 2.50 -7.31 3.19
N VAL A 225 2.82 -6.01 3.25
CA VAL A 225 3.85 -5.37 2.42
C VAL A 225 5.22 -5.98 2.71
N SER A 226 5.60 -6.14 3.98
CA SER A 226 6.87 -6.78 4.35
C SER A 226 6.99 -8.20 3.81
N ARG A 227 5.90 -8.99 3.82
CA ARG A 227 5.89 -10.32 3.21
C ARG A 227 6.07 -10.26 1.69
N CYS A 228 5.41 -9.31 1.03
CA CYS A 228 5.54 -9.12 -0.41
C CYS A 228 6.99 -8.80 -0.80
N VAL A 229 7.63 -7.88 -0.07
CA VAL A 229 9.02 -7.46 -0.29
C VAL A 229 10.02 -8.61 -0.19
N GLN A 230 9.74 -9.66 0.61
CA GLN A 230 10.64 -10.83 0.70
C GLN A 230 10.81 -11.58 -0.63
N SER A 231 9.89 -11.41 -1.58
CA SER A 231 9.98 -12.02 -2.90
C SER A 231 10.70 -11.16 -3.94
N PHE A 232 11.07 -9.93 -3.61
CA PHE A 232 11.61 -8.97 -4.57
C PHE A 232 13.09 -9.22 -4.86
N GLU A 233 13.48 -8.86 -6.08
CA GLU A 233 14.86 -8.72 -6.52
C GLU A 233 15.40 -7.33 -6.14
N ILE A 234 16.72 -7.16 -6.20
CA ILE A 234 17.38 -5.92 -5.77
C ILE A 234 16.88 -4.69 -6.56
N SER A 235 16.57 -4.83 -7.85
CA SER A 235 15.97 -3.76 -8.69
C SER A 235 14.65 -3.23 -8.12
N ALA A 236 13.75 -4.13 -7.73
CA ALA A 236 12.45 -3.80 -7.16
C ALA A 236 12.57 -3.20 -5.75
N LEU A 237 13.56 -3.65 -4.97
CA LEU A 237 13.88 -3.05 -3.67
C LEU A 237 14.40 -1.62 -3.82
N SER A 238 15.31 -1.38 -4.77
CA SER A 238 15.80 -0.05 -5.09
C SER A 238 14.66 0.89 -5.49
N ALA A 239 13.75 0.41 -6.34
CA ALA A 239 12.58 1.16 -6.78
C ALA A 239 11.66 1.55 -5.61
N CYS A 240 11.41 0.63 -4.67
CA CYS A 240 10.66 0.90 -3.45
C CYS A 240 11.36 1.95 -2.59
N LEU A 241 12.68 1.87 -2.42
CA LEU A 241 13.44 2.81 -1.60
C LEU A 241 13.49 4.20 -2.25
N ALA A 242 13.70 4.28 -3.56
CA ALA A 242 13.62 5.52 -4.33
C ALA A 242 12.24 6.16 -4.22
N ALA A 243 11.16 5.37 -4.26
CA ALA A 243 9.79 5.88 -4.10
C ALA A 243 9.57 6.58 -2.75
N VAL A 244 10.21 6.11 -1.67
CA VAL A 244 10.17 6.78 -0.34
C VAL A 244 10.81 8.16 -0.42
N VAL A 245 11.98 8.25 -1.06
CA VAL A 245 12.75 9.49 -1.14
C VAL A 245 12.07 10.52 -2.06
N CYS A 246 11.43 10.04 -3.14
CA CYS A 246 10.67 10.88 -4.06
C CYS A 246 9.30 11.30 -3.51
N SER A 247 8.92 10.90 -2.30
CA SER A 247 7.67 11.32 -1.68
C SER A 247 7.66 12.82 -1.37
N SER A 248 6.50 13.46 -1.49
CA SER A 248 6.28 14.83 -1.04
C SER A 248 6.24 14.95 0.49
N GLU A 249 5.93 13.86 1.19
CA GLU A 249 5.80 13.83 2.65
C GLU A 249 6.83 12.88 3.28
N GLN A 250 7.49 13.33 4.36
CA GLN A 250 8.46 12.49 5.06
C GLN A 250 7.77 11.32 5.76
N PRO A 251 8.31 10.09 5.64
CA PRO A 251 7.76 8.91 6.31
C PRO A 251 7.87 9.02 7.84
N PRO A 252 6.95 8.41 8.61
CA PRO A 252 7.03 8.36 10.06
C PRO A 252 8.05 7.31 10.49
N LEU A 253 9.31 7.71 10.65
CA LEU A 253 10.44 6.85 11.03
C LEU A 253 10.50 6.67 12.56
N ARG A 254 9.51 5.98 13.13
CA ARG A 254 9.41 5.71 14.58
C ARG A 254 10.08 4.38 14.94
N PRO A 255 10.56 4.17 16.18
CA PRO A 255 11.09 2.86 16.58
C PRO A 255 10.02 1.77 16.51
N ILE A 256 10.46 0.52 16.33
CA ILE A 256 9.56 -0.63 16.31
C ILE A 256 8.97 -0.85 17.70
N GLY A 257 7.66 -1.10 17.78
CA GLY A 257 6.91 -1.15 19.03
C GLY A 257 6.43 0.20 19.56
N SER A 258 6.62 1.29 18.80
CA SER A 258 6.09 2.60 19.18
C SER A 258 4.57 2.60 19.29
N SER A 259 4.03 3.11 20.39
CA SER A 259 2.58 3.23 20.62
C SER A 259 1.87 4.13 19.61
N ALA A 260 2.60 5.03 18.95
CA ALA A 260 2.04 5.87 17.89
C ALA A 260 1.84 5.11 16.56
N GLY A 261 2.40 3.89 16.45
CA GLY A 261 2.43 3.06 15.26
C GLY A 261 3.81 3.01 14.61
N ASP A 262 4.21 1.83 14.15
CA ASP A 262 5.55 1.48 13.65
C ASP A 262 5.53 0.88 12.24
N GLY A 263 4.39 0.90 11.55
CA GLY A 263 4.19 0.22 10.27
C GLY A 263 5.15 0.65 9.16
N ALA A 264 5.48 1.95 9.07
CA ALA A 264 6.45 2.45 8.11
C ALA A 264 7.85 1.91 8.35
N SER A 265 8.28 1.88 9.61
CA SER A 265 9.59 1.35 10.00
C SER A 265 9.70 -0.16 9.78
N ILE A 266 8.64 -0.91 10.06
CA ILE A 266 8.57 -2.36 9.75
C ILE A 266 8.71 -2.59 8.24
N ALA A 267 7.99 -1.82 7.42
CA ALA A 267 8.05 -1.94 5.97
C ALA A 267 9.45 -1.59 5.43
N LEU A 268 10.03 -0.47 5.84
CA LEU A 268 11.37 -0.04 5.44
C LEU A 268 12.46 -1.02 5.90
N LYS A 269 12.41 -1.48 7.16
CA LYS A 269 13.34 -2.47 7.66
C LYS A 269 13.30 -3.75 6.83
N SER A 270 12.11 -4.19 6.43
CA SER A 270 11.98 -5.40 5.60
C SER A 270 12.62 -5.28 4.20
N VAL A 271 12.68 -4.06 3.63
CA VAL A 271 13.41 -3.78 2.38
C VAL A 271 14.92 -3.89 2.61
N LEU A 272 15.42 -3.23 3.67
CA LEU A 272 16.84 -3.23 4.02
C LEU A 272 17.35 -4.64 4.37
N ASP A 273 16.60 -5.38 5.20
CA ASP A 273 16.93 -6.76 5.58
C ASP A 273 16.97 -7.68 4.35
N ARG A 274 15.99 -7.54 3.45
CA ARG A 274 15.95 -8.32 2.21
C ARG A 274 17.13 -7.98 1.30
N ALA A 275 17.47 -6.70 1.17
CA ALA A 275 18.64 -6.28 0.40
C ALA A 275 19.95 -6.83 1.00
N THR A 276 20.09 -6.84 2.32
CA THR A 276 21.23 -7.46 3.01
C THR A 276 21.34 -8.93 2.63
N ASN A 277 20.25 -9.69 2.71
CA ASN A 277 20.24 -11.10 2.34
C ASN A 277 20.65 -11.34 0.87
N LEU A 278 20.28 -10.44 -0.04
CA LEU A 278 20.59 -10.53 -1.46
C LEU A 278 22.03 -10.15 -1.80
N LEU A 279 22.58 -9.14 -1.11
CA LEU A 279 23.92 -8.59 -1.36
C LEU A 279 25.02 -9.34 -0.59
N SER A 280 24.71 -9.89 0.59
CA SER A 280 25.65 -10.67 1.39
C SER A 280 25.88 -12.09 0.85
N ASN A 281 25.14 -12.56 -0.14
CA ASN A 281 25.28 -13.92 -0.67
C ASN A 281 26.53 -14.04 -1.58
N PRO A 282 27.59 -14.76 -1.16
CA PRO A 282 28.85 -14.86 -1.90
C PRO A 282 28.73 -15.63 -3.23
N PHE A 283 27.64 -16.38 -3.44
CA PHE A 283 27.36 -17.11 -4.68
C PHE A 283 26.45 -16.34 -5.65
N ALA A 284 26.03 -15.11 -5.30
CA ALA A 284 25.23 -14.25 -6.17
C ALA A 284 25.99 -13.35 -7.19
N PRO A 285 27.34 -13.22 -7.24
CA PRO A 285 27.98 -12.18 -8.04
C PRO A 285 27.85 -12.35 -9.57
N ALA A 286 27.30 -13.46 -10.05
CA ALA A 286 27.02 -13.67 -11.47
C ALA A 286 25.60 -13.23 -11.92
N ARG A 287 24.70 -12.80 -11.02
CA ARG A 287 23.30 -12.49 -11.36
C ARG A 287 22.95 -11.01 -11.42
N TYR A 288 23.71 -10.13 -10.78
CA TYR A 288 23.39 -8.71 -10.74
C TYR A 288 24.12 -7.95 -11.83
N VAL A 289 23.37 -7.27 -12.69
CA VAL A 289 23.93 -6.31 -13.64
C VAL A 289 24.49 -5.14 -12.84
N MET A 290 25.66 -4.63 -13.22
CA MET A 290 26.31 -3.49 -12.54
C MET A 290 25.35 -2.29 -12.38
N SER A 291 24.46 -2.08 -13.34
CA SER A 291 23.41 -1.04 -13.28
C SER A 291 22.44 -1.22 -12.11
N THR A 292 22.12 -2.45 -11.73
CA THR A 292 21.19 -2.74 -10.63
C THR A 292 21.82 -2.48 -9.27
N ILE A 293 23.11 -2.77 -9.12
CA ILE A 293 23.87 -2.44 -7.90
C ILE A 293 24.01 -0.92 -7.78
N ASN A 294 24.32 -0.23 -8.89
CA ASN A 294 24.40 1.23 -8.90
C ASN A 294 23.04 1.88 -8.56
N LEU A 295 21.93 1.32 -9.08
CA LEU A 295 20.59 1.79 -8.75
C LEU A 295 20.28 1.60 -7.26
N TRP A 296 20.65 0.46 -6.68
CA TRP A 296 20.54 0.23 -5.24
C TRP A 296 21.33 1.27 -4.45
N GLN A 297 22.60 1.45 -4.77
CA GLN A 297 23.45 2.39 -4.05
C GLN A 297 22.92 3.83 -4.13
N ALA A 298 22.52 4.29 -5.31
CA ALA A 298 21.94 5.62 -5.48
C ALA A 298 20.64 5.81 -4.67
N SER A 299 19.76 4.79 -4.68
CA SER A 299 18.51 4.82 -3.92
C SER A 299 18.79 4.80 -2.40
N PHE A 300 19.77 4.01 -1.98
CA PHE A 300 20.19 3.91 -0.60
C PHE A 300 20.85 5.20 -0.10
N ASP A 301 21.76 5.80 -0.86
CA ASP A 301 22.44 7.05 -0.47
C ASP A 301 21.44 8.19 -0.26
N ALA A 302 20.43 8.26 -1.12
CA ALA A 302 19.36 9.24 -1.01
C ALA A 302 18.47 8.97 0.23
N PHE A 303 18.14 7.71 0.49
CA PHE A 303 17.40 7.31 1.70
C PHE A 303 18.20 7.54 2.99
N PHE A 304 19.51 7.25 2.99
CA PHE A 304 20.41 7.50 4.11
C PHE A 304 20.39 8.98 4.49
N THR A 305 20.46 9.87 3.49
CA THR A 305 20.36 11.32 3.71
C THR A 305 19.03 11.70 4.36
N LEU A 306 17.91 11.15 3.87
CA LEU A 306 16.58 11.37 4.45
C LEU A 306 16.53 10.91 5.92
N LEU A 307 17.01 9.70 6.20
CA LEU A 307 17.03 9.11 7.55
C LEU A 307 17.91 9.93 8.51
N MET A 308 19.10 10.35 8.07
CA MET A 308 19.99 11.16 8.90
C MET A 308 19.40 12.53 9.20
N ASN A 309 18.78 13.18 8.22
CA ASN A 309 18.08 14.45 8.45
C ASN A 309 16.95 14.29 9.47
N TYR A 310 16.16 13.21 9.38
CA TYR A 310 15.13 12.90 10.37
C TYR A 310 15.72 12.75 11.78
N CYS A 311 16.79 11.96 11.93
CA CYS A 311 17.45 11.73 13.21
C CYS A 311 18.01 13.02 13.82
N VAL A 312 18.68 13.85 13.01
CA VAL A 312 19.20 15.16 13.45
C VAL A 312 18.06 16.07 13.91
N SER A 313 17.03 16.26 13.09
CA SER A 313 15.90 17.13 13.45
C SER A 313 15.16 16.65 14.71
N LYS A 314 15.03 15.32 14.90
CA LYS A 314 14.42 14.76 16.10
C LYS A 314 15.27 14.97 17.34
N LEU A 315 16.59 14.80 17.26
CA LEU A 315 17.48 15.08 18.38
C LEU A 315 17.52 16.55 18.75
N GLU A 316 17.58 17.45 17.77
CA GLU A 316 17.50 18.90 18.01
C GLU A 316 16.19 19.28 18.70
N SER A 317 15.07 18.68 18.27
CA SER A 317 13.76 18.90 18.91
C SER A 317 13.75 18.40 20.36
N ILE A 318 14.35 17.24 20.65
CA ILE A 318 14.47 16.72 22.01
C ILE A 318 15.35 17.65 22.86
N LEU A 319 16.52 18.05 22.37
CA LEU A 319 17.43 18.94 23.08
C LEU A 319 16.81 20.30 23.38
N GLN A 320 15.99 20.84 22.47
CA GLN A 320 15.25 22.08 22.70
C GLN A 320 14.12 21.95 23.75
N GLN A 321 13.54 20.76 23.91
CA GLN A 321 12.49 20.51 24.89
C GLN A 321 13.02 20.46 26.33
N PHE A 322 14.28 20.10 26.53
CA PHE A 322 14.90 19.98 27.85
C PHE A 322 15.90 21.12 28.10
N TYR A 323 15.51 22.11 28.90
CA TYR A 323 16.38 23.24 29.28
C TYR A 323 17.48 22.84 30.28
N GLU A 324 17.22 21.86 31.18
CA GLU A 324 18.21 21.18 32.03
C GLU A 324 17.84 19.69 32.22
N PRO A 325 18.20 18.81 31.27
CA PRO A 325 17.85 17.40 31.36
C PRO A 325 18.76 16.59 32.28
N SER A 326 18.17 15.71 33.08
CA SER A 326 18.88 14.53 33.60
C SER A 326 19.32 13.65 32.42
N ALA A 327 20.57 13.17 32.43
CA ALA A 327 21.12 12.30 31.39
C ALA A 327 20.26 11.03 31.18
N ALA A 328 19.62 10.52 32.24
CA ALA A 328 18.74 9.36 32.17
C ALA A 328 17.44 9.65 31.42
N ASP A 329 16.84 10.83 31.62
CA ASP A 329 15.58 11.21 30.98
C ASP A 329 15.78 11.52 29.49
N MET A 330 16.93 12.11 29.14
CA MET A 330 17.35 12.25 27.75
C MET A 330 17.54 10.90 27.08
N ALA A 331 18.32 10.00 27.66
CA ALA A 331 18.57 8.68 27.07
C ALA A 331 17.27 7.89 26.84
N LYS A 332 16.35 7.96 27.81
CA LYS A 332 15.03 7.33 27.70
C LYS A 332 14.18 7.95 26.59
N THR A 333 14.20 9.27 26.43
CA THR A 333 13.43 9.96 25.39
C THR A 333 14.02 9.70 23.99
N ILE A 334 15.34 9.73 23.87
CA ILE A 334 16.07 9.38 22.64
C ILE A 334 15.71 7.95 22.23
N GLY A 335 15.76 6.98 23.14
CA GLY A 335 15.41 5.59 22.86
C GLY A 335 13.96 5.37 22.43
N ARG A 336 13.03 6.27 22.81
CA ARG A 336 11.62 6.21 22.42
C ARG A 336 11.30 6.89 21.08
N GLU A 337 12.13 7.82 20.65
CA GLU A 337 11.89 8.63 19.44
C GLU A 337 12.80 8.24 18.27
N MET A 338 13.99 7.70 18.53
CA MET A 338 14.95 7.33 17.50
C MET A 338 14.60 5.99 16.82
N PRO A 339 14.71 5.88 15.49
CA PRO A 339 14.47 4.65 14.76
C PRO A 339 15.69 3.73 14.79
N ILE A 340 16.03 3.21 15.98
CA ILE A 340 17.24 2.42 16.23
C ILE A 340 17.29 1.21 15.29
N GLU A 341 16.18 0.50 15.08
CA GLU A 341 16.15 -0.70 14.24
C GLU A 341 16.43 -0.39 12.76
N LEU A 342 16.04 0.79 12.27
CA LEU A 342 16.40 1.24 10.91
C LEU A 342 17.87 1.63 10.84
N LEU A 343 18.39 2.32 11.87
CA LEU A 343 19.80 2.68 11.95
C LEU A 343 20.72 1.45 11.95
N HIS A 344 20.32 0.35 12.60
CA HIS A 344 21.02 -0.93 12.48
C HIS A 344 20.88 -1.54 11.08
N ALA A 345 19.67 -1.54 10.51
CA ALA A 345 19.41 -2.17 9.22
C ALA A 345 20.13 -1.50 8.04
N ILE A 346 20.51 -0.22 8.15
CA ILE A 346 21.29 0.47 7.11
C ILE A 346 22.79 0.13 7.13
N LEU A 347 23.34 -0.35 8.25
CA LEU A 347 24.79 -0.53 8.42
C LEU A 347 25.46 -1.39 7.32
N PRO A 348 24.88 -2.53 6.90
CA PRO A 348 25.47 -3.37 5.83
C PRO A 348 25.58 -2.65 4.48
N HIS A 349 24.79 -1.60 4.27
CA HIS A 349 24.67 -0.87 2.99
C HIS A 349 25.50 0.41 2.95
N THR A 350 26.04 0.84 4.11
CA THR A 350 26.82 2.07 4.21
C THR A 350 28.19 1.96 3.56
N ASN A 351 28.59 3.03 2.87
CA ASN A 351 29.97 3.23 2.43
C ASN A 351 30.84 3.87 3.54
N GLU A 352 32.14 3.99 3.30
CA GLU A 352 33.09 4.54 4.30
C GLU A 352 32.76 5.99 4.72
N SER A 353 32.26 6.83 3.80
CA SER A 353 31.93 8.22 4.14
C SER A 353 30.67 8.30 5.02
N GLN A 354 29.66 7.48 4.73
CA GLN A 354 28.45 7.35 5.54
C GLN A 354 28.74 6.76 6.92
N ARG A 355 29.64 5.76 7.02
CA ARG A 355 30.10 5.23 8.31
C ARG A 355 30.77 6.31 9.16
N LYS A 356 31.63 7.13 8.55
CA LYS A 356 32.23 8.28 9.23
C LYS A 356 31.17 9.28 9.71
N MET A 357 30.16 9.59 8.88
CA MET A 357 29.07 10.47 9.26
C MET A 357 28.27 9.95 10.46
N LEU A 358 27.99 8.64 10.51
CA LEU A 358 27.34 8.00 11.67
C LEU A 358 28.19 8.10 12.95
N LEU A 359 29.50 7.88 12.84
CA LEU A 359 30.41 8.02 13.99
C LEU A 359 30.46 9.47 14.50
N ASP A 360 30.54 10.44 13.61
CA ASP A 360 30.54 11.86 13.98
C ASP A 360 29.19 12.28 14.58
N PHE A 361 28.08 11.74 14.08
CA PHE A 361 26.75 11.91 14.66
C PHE A 361 26.67 11.39 16.10
N VAL A 362 27.10 10.14 16.35
CA VAL A 362 27.11 9.54 17.69
C VAL A 362 27.99 10.35 18.64
N ARG A 363 29.18 10.79 18.20
CA ARG A 363 30.09 11.62 19.01
C ARG A 363 29.48 12.96 19.40
N ARG A 364 28.77 13.61 18.47
CA ARG A 364 28.20 14.94 18.67
C ARG A 364 27.00 14.92 19.61
N TYR A 365 26.15 13.91 19.53
CA TYR A 365 24.85 13.90 20.21
C TYR A 365 24.74 12.89 21.36
N MET A 366 25.68 11.94 21.48
CA MET A 366 25.73 10.97 22.59
C MET A 366 27.15 10.85 23.18
N PRO A 367 27.71 11.93 23.76
CA PRO A 367 29.04 11.90 24.35
C PRO A 367 29.03 11.04 25.64
N GLY A 368 29.42 9.77 25.53
CA GLY A 368 29.54 8.87 26.70
C GLY A 368 29.09 7.43 26.48
N VAL A 369 28.50 7.08 25.32
CA VAL A 369 28.30 5.68 24.96
C VAL A 369 29.66 5.11 24.54
N PRO A 370 30.23 4.12 25.25
CA PRO A 370 31.48 3.51 24.83
C PRO A 370 31.27 2.86 23.46
N LEU A 371 31.88 3.45 22.44
CA LEU A 371 32.00 2.90 21.09
C LEU A 371 32.98 1.73 21.11
N SER A 372 32.65 0.67 21.84
CA SER A 372 33.15 -0.65 21.50
C SER A 372 32.40 -1.04 20.23
N SER A 373 33.15 -1.32 19.17
CA SER A 373 32.73 -1.73 17.82
C SER A 373 31.79 -2.95 17.75
N GLU A 374 31.21 -3.37 18.87
CA GLU A 374 30.34 -4.54 19.02
C GLU A 374 29.01 -4.23 19.72
N SER A 375 28.84 -3.08 20.40
CA SER A 375 27.60 -2.82 21.18
C SER A 375 26.48 -2.11 20.42
N LEU A 376 26.79 -1.54 19.25
CA LEU A 376 25.83 -1.04 18.24
C LEU A 376 25.90 -1.87 16.93
N LEU A 377 26.69 -2.94 16.92
CA LEU A 377 26.98 -3.79 15.76
C LEU A 377 26.69 -5.29 16.02
N GLY A 378 26.08 -5.61 17.16
CA GLY A 378 25.62 -6.96 17.53
C GLY A 378 24.14 -7.14 17.30
#